data_AF-A0A7W8JI64-F1
#
_entry.id   AF-A0A7W8JI64-F1
#
_cell.length_a   1.000
_cell.length_b   1.000
_cell.length_c   1.000
_cell.angle_alpha   90.00
_cell.angle_beta   90.00
_cell.angle_gamma   90.00
#
_symmetry.space_group_name_H-M   'P 1'
#
loop_
_entity.id
_entity.type
_entity.pdbx_description
1 polymer ?
#
loop_
_entity_poly.entity_id
_entity_poly.type
_entity_poly.pdbx_seq_one_letter_code
_entity_poly.pdbx_strand_id
1 'polypeptide(L)'
;MNLPPQSKTVLAHLRAEAHITSWQAEGVYRIRRLASRIDEIVAAGYEVTKTEARDATGQRYIRYSLSAAQKRYAGPINPPRAKCLRLTVEHIEETMHELGYCRCAVEKLINRLKESA
;
A
#
# COMPACT_ATOMS: atom_id res chain seq x y z
N MET A 1 -8.82 9.76 -1.48
CA MET A 1 -8.19 8.42 -1.47
C MET A 1 -9.05 7.47 -0.66
N ASN A 2 -9.51 6.37 -1.26
CA ASN A 2 -10.40 5.44 -0.56
C ASN A 2 -9.58 4.28 0.03
N LEU A 3 -9.29 4.35 1.34
CA LEU A 3 -8.71 3.21 2.06
C LEU A 3 -9.78 2.10 2.24
N PRO A 4 -9.40 0.81 2.17
CA PRO A 4 -10.30 -0.27 2.52
C PRO A 4 -10.81 -0.15 3.97
N PRO A 5 -12.00 -0.67 4.30
CA PRO A 5 -12.61 -0.47 5.62
C PRO A 5 -11.71 -0.87 6.79
N GLN A 6 -11.09 -2.05 6.73
CA GLN A 6 -10.17 -2.50 7.78
C GLN A 6 -8.95 -1.59 7.94
N SER A 7 -8.44 -1.03 6.84
CA SER A 7 -7.30 -0.11 6.84
C SER A 7 -7.69 1.25 7.43
N LYS A 8 -8.95 1.69 7.21
CA LYS A 8 -9.51 2.86 7.91
C LYS A 8 -9.60 2.62 9.41
N THR A 9 -10.04 1.45 9.85
CA THR A 9 -10.08 1.09 11.28
C THR A 9 -8.69 1.13 11.92
N VAL A 10 -7.69 0.53 11.25
CA VAL A 10 -6.29 0.58 11.74
C VAL A 10 -5.78 2.01 11.80
N LEU A 11 -6.01 2.82 10.76
CA LEU A 11 -5.59 4.22 10.76
C LEU A 11 -6.27 5.03 11.87
N ALA A 12 -7.56 4.81 12.12
CA ALA A 12 -8.28 5.46 13.21
C ALA A 12 -7.70 5.08 14.57
N HIS A 13 -7.43 3.79 14.80
CA HIS A 13 -6.77 3.33 16.02
C HIS A 13 -5.38 3.98 16.18
N LEU A 14 -4.56 4.00 15.12
CA LEU A 14 -3.23 4.63 15.16
C LEU A 14 -3.24 6.15 15.39
N ARG A 15 -4.36 6.82 15.15
CA ARG A 15 -4.56 8.25 15.48
C ARG A 15 -5.00 8.44 16.92
N ALA A 16 -5.89 7.58 17.41
CA ALA A 16 -6.40 7.63 18.78
C ALA A 16 -5.35 7.15 19.79
N GLU A 17 -4.57 6.13 19.43
CA GLU A 17 -3.61 5.45 20.29
C GLU A 17 -2.18 5.55 19.77
N ALA A 18 -1.22 5.19 20.62
CA ALA A 18 0.18 5.33 20.29
C ALA A 18 0.67 4.34 19.22
N HIS A 19 0.20 3.07 19.27
CA HIS A 19 0.68 1.99 18.42
C HIS A 19 -0.31 0.81 18.36
N ILE A 20 -0.18 -0.03 17.33
CA ILE A 20 -0.91 -1.30 17.20
C ILE A 20 0.04 -2.47 16.93
N THR A 21 -0.27 -3.62 17.51
CA THR A 21 0.39 -4.91 17.28
C THR A 21 -0.51 -5.87 16.51
N SER A 22 0.07 -6.91 15.90
CA SER A 22 -0.72 -7.94 15.22
C SER A 22 -1.73 -8.62 16.15
N TRP A 23 -1.35 -8.85 17.41
CA TRP A 23 -2.24 -9.46 18.41
C TRP A 23 -3.42 -8.56 18.75
N GLN A 24 -3.20 -7.26 18.98
CA GLN A 24 -4.28 -6.29 19.20
C GLN A 24 -5.20 -6.19 17.98
N ALA A 25 -4.63 -6.15 16.78
CA ALA A 25 -5.39 -6.08 15.54
C ALA A 25 -6.32 -7.29 15.35
N GLU A 26 -5.82 -8.50 15.61
CA GLU A 26 -6.60 -9.72 15.50
C GLU A 26 -7.64 -9.86 16.64
N GLY A 27 -7.21 -9.63 17.88
CA GLY A 27 -8.05 -9.80 19.07
C GLY A 27 -9.20 -8.79 19.14
N VAL A 28 -8.92 -7.52 18.87
CA VAL A 28 -9.89 -6.42 19.03
C VAL A 28 -10.68 -6.17 17.76
N TYR A 29 -10.01 -6.10 16.61
CA TYR A 29 -10.63 -5.66 15.35
C TYR A 29 -10.89 -6.79 14.36
N ARG A 30 -10.55 -8.04 14.71
CA ARG A 30 -10.64 -9.22 13.81
C ARG A 30 -9.85 -9.05 12.51
N ILE A 31 -8.75 -8.30 12.56
CA ILE A 31 -7.86 -8.03 11.41
C ILE A 31 -6.65 -8.97 11.48
N ARG A 32 -6.71 -10.08 10.75
CA ARG A 32 -5.61 -11.07 10.71
C ARG A 32 -4.36 -10.58 9.97
N ARG A 33 -4.55 -9.88 8.84
CA ARG A 33 -3.44 -9.42 7.97
C ARG A 33 -3.09 -7.96 8.23
N LEU A 34 -2.67 -7.64 9.47
CA LEU A 34 -2.33 -6.27 9.87
C LEU A 34 -1.24 -5.66 8.95
N ALA A 35 -0.16 -6.40 8.67
CA ALA A 35 0.93 -5.89 7.82
C ALA A 35 0.41 -5.40 6.46
N SER A 36 -0.48 -6.16 5.81
CA SER A 36 -1.10 -5.73 4.55
C SER A 36 -1.99 -4.49 4.70
N ARG A 37 -2.62 -4.27 5.86
CA ARG A 37 -3.37 -3.02 6.12
C ARG A 37 -2.41 -1.84 6.28
N ILE A 38 -1.28 -2.05 6.95
CA ILE A 38 -0.22 -1.03 7.08
C ILE A 38 0.34 -0.68 5.71
N ASP A 39 0.62 -1.67 4.85
CA ASP A 39 1.13 -1.42 3.49
C ASP A 39 0.17 -0.56 2.66
N GLU A 40 -1.13 -0.78 2.79
CA GLU A 40 -2.14 0.06 2.13
C GLU A 40 -2.20 1.48 2.69
N ILE A 41 -2.03 1.64 4.01
CA ILE A 41 -1.96 2.94 4.67
C ILE A 41 -0.71 3.70 4.18
N VAL A 42 0.44 3.04 4.12
CA VAL A 42 1.68 3.62 3.59
C VAL A 42 1.54 3.95 2.10
N ALA A 43 0.93 3.06 1.31
CA ALA A 43 0.66 3.31 -0.10
C ALA A 43 -0.29 4.49 -0.32
N ALA A 44 -1.21 4.74 0.61
CA ALA A 44 -2.06 5.93 0.61
C ALA A 44 -1.33 7.21 1.05
N GLY A 45 -0.02 7.15 1.33
CA GLY A 45 0.82 8.31 1.64
C GLY A 45 0.96 8.63 3.12
N TYR A 46 0.40 7.80 4.01
CA TYR A 46 0.58 8.00 5.45
C TYR A 46 1.93 7.48 5.92
N GLU A 47 2.61 8.25 6.75
CA GLU A 47 3.90 7.84 7.30
C GLU A 47 3.73 6.99 8.57
N VAL A 48 4.04 5.70 8.46
CA VAL A 48 3.96 4.72 9.55
C VAL A 48 5.37 4.24 9.91
N THR A 49 5.70 4.28 11.19
CA THR A 49 6.93 3.74 11.76
C THR A 49 6.73 2.33 12.27
N LYS A 50 7.74 1.48 12.04
CA LYS A 50 7.79 0.09 12.50
C LYS A 50 8.86 -0.03 13.58
N THR A 51 8.50 -0.50 14.77
CA THR A 51 9.43 -0.74 15.87
C THR A 51 9.36 -2.19 16.29
N GLU A 52 10.52 -2.81 16.46
CA GLU A 52 10.61 -4.14 17.03
C GLU A 52 10.60 -4.08 18.55
N ALA A 53 9.88 -5.00 19.17
CA ALA A 53 9.85 -5.17 20.61
C ALA A 53 9.95 -6.66 20.96
N ARG A 54 10.25 -6.95 22.23
CA ARG A 54 10.28 -8.29 22.79
C ARG A 54 9.30 -8.38 23.93
N ASP A 55 8.64 -9.51 24.06
CA ASP A 55 7.74 -9.77 25.18
C ASP A 55 8.50 -10.35 26.38
N ALA A 56 7.78 -10.63 27.46
CA ALA A 56 8.35 -11.20 28.69
C ALA A 56 9.00 -12.59 28.47
N THR A 57 8.63 -13.31 27.41
CA THR A 57 9.21 -14.61 27.05
C THR A 57 10.42 -14.49 26.12
N GLY A 58 10.76 -13.26 25.70
CA GLY A 58 11.81 -12.99 24.73
C GLY A 58 11.37 -13.11 23.26
N GLN A 59 10.11 -13.45 23.00
CA GLN A 59 9.57 -13.56 21.65
C GLN A 59 9.49 -12.15 21.03
N ARG A 60 10.00 -12.04 19.80
CA ARG A 60 10.02 -10.79 19.03
C ARG A 60 8.64 -10.54 18.44
N TYR A 61 8.20 -9.29 18.48
CA TYR A 61 7.00 -8.81 17.81
C TYR A 61 7.19 -7.39 17.27
N ILE A 62 6.25 -6.94 16.45
CA ILE A 62 6.28 -5.64 15.80
C ILE A 62 5.16 -4.75 16.31
N ARG A 63 5.52 -3.48 16.55
CA ARG A 63 4.59 -2.37 16.80
C ARG A 63 4.60 -1.43 15.60
N TYR A 64 3.42 -1.04 15.15
CA TYR A 64 3.25 0.01 14.16
C TYR A 64 2.69 1.26 14.81
N SER A 65 3.19 2.43 14.45
CA SER A 65 2.76 3.73 14.96
C SER A 65 2.81 4.76 13.84
N LEU A 66 2.03 5.85 13.94
CA LEU A 66 2.26 6.99 13.06
C LEU A 66 3.54 7.71 13.48
N SER A 67 4.27 8.23 12.49
CA SER A 67 5.44 9.07 12.76
C SER A 67 5.03 10.33 13.54
N ALA A 68 5.99 10.95 14.23
CA ALA A 68 5.74 12.21 14.95
C ALA A 68 5.27 13.33 14.00
N ALA A 69 5.78 13.36 12.77
CA ALA A 69 5.31 14.28 11.74
C ALA A 69 3.86 13.95 11.36
N GLN A 70 3.55 12.69 11.04
CA GLN A 70 2.22 12.26 10.60
C GLN A 70 1.14 12.49 11.65
N LYS A 71 1.45 12.36 12.94
CA LYS A 71 0.49 12.67 14.02
C LYS A 71 0.05 14.14 14.03
N ARG A 72 0.88 15.07 13.54
CA ARG A 72 0.55 16.50 13.47
C ARG A 72 -0.38 16.85 12.30
N TYR A 73 -0.36 16.04 11.24
CA TYR A 73 -1.14 16.28 10.03
C TYR A 73 -2.35 15.34 9.94
N ALA A 74 -3.52 15.92 9.67
CA ALA A 74 -4.74 15.15 9.45
C ALA A 74 -4.76 14.40 8.09
N GLY A 75 -3.95 14.83 7.13
CA GLY A 75 -3.82 14.22 5.80
C GLY A 75 -2.56 13.36 5.64
N PRO A 76 -2.44 12.60 4.54
CA PRO A 76 -1.20 11.92 4.20
C PRO A 76 -0.08 12.94 3.94
N ILE A 77 1.12 12.70 4.49
CA ILE A 77 2.30 13.55 4.26
C ILE A 77 2.94 13.26 2.90
N ASN A 78 3.01 11.98 2.55
CA ASN A 78 3.68 11.53 1.35
C ASN A 78 2.68 11.50 0.18
N PRO A 79 3.13 11.73 -1.06
CA PRO A 79 2.31 11.45 -2.22
C PRO A 79 1.90 9.96 -2.21
N PRO A 80 0.68 9.63 -2.64
CA PRO A 80 0.22 8.25 -2.67
C PRO A 80 1.12 7.46 -3.62
N ARG A 81 1.60 6.30 -3.16
CA ARG A 81 2.32 5.38 -4.02
C ARG A 81 1.29 4.78 -4.98
N ALA A 82 1.33 5.21 -6.23
CA ALA A 82 0.52 4.58 -7.27
C ALA A 82 0.84 3.09 -7.30
N LYS A 83 -0.19 2.24 -7.27
CA LYS A 83 -0.01 0.85 -7.67
C LYS A 83 0.44 0.89 -9.13
N CYS A 84 1.60 0.31 -9.44
CA CYS A 84 1.88 -0.03 -10.83
C CYS A 84 0.76 -0.95 -11.28
N LEU A 85 -0.12 -0.45 -12.15
CA LEU A 85 -1.07 -1.29 -12.84
C LEU A 85 -0.22 -2.32 -13.61
N ARG A 86 -0.38 -3.60 -13.28
CA ARG A 86 0.09 -4.66 -14.17
C ARG A 86 -0.86 -4.65 -15.35
N LEU A 87 -0.55 -3.81 -16.34
CA LEU A 87 -1.25 -3.84 -17.60
C LEU A 87 -0.88 -5.15 -18.29
N THR A 88 -1.88 -5.95 -18.66
CA THR A 88 -1.66 -7.09 -19.54
C THR A 88 -1.38 -6.59 -20.95
N VAL A 89 -0.74 -7.41 -21.77
CA VAL A 89 -0.48 -7.07 -23.19
C VAL A 89 -1.80 -6.78 -23.91
N GLU A 90 -2.84 -7.58 -23.64
CA GLU A 90 -4.19 -7.41 -24.19
C GLU A 90 -4.76 -6.01 -23.89
N HIS A 91 -4.65 -5.54 -22.65
CA HIS A 91 -5.14 -4.22 -22.26
C HIS A 91 -4.39 -3.08 -22.97
N ILE A 92 -3.09 -3.27 -23.23
CA ILE A 92 -2.28 -2.30 -23.97
C ILE A 92 -2.72 -2.29 -25.44
N GLU A 93 -2.93 -3.45 -26.04
CA GLU A 93 -3.40 -3.58 -27.43
C GLU A 93 -4.79 -2.94 -27.63
N GLU A 94 -5.74 -3.21 -26.73
CA GLU A 94 -7.08 -2.60 -26.73
C GLU A 94 -6.99 -1.06 -26.65
N THR A 95 -6.23 -0.55 -25.68
CA THR A 95 -6.07 0.90 -25.49
C THR A 95 -5.41 1.56 -26.71
N MET A 96 -4.39 0.92 -27.29
CA MET A 96 -3.70 1.47 -28.46
C MET A 96 -4.61 1.47 -29.71
N HIS A 97 -5.49 0.48 -29.85
CA HIS A 97 -6.49 0.46 -30.91
C HIS A 97 -7.55 1.56 -30.73
N GLU A 98 -8.05 1.78 -29.51
CA GLU A 98 -9.00 2.87 -29.19
C GLU A 98 -8.41 4.26 -29.45
N LEU A 99 -7.12 4.45 -29.21
CA LEU A 99 -6.39 5.69 -29.51
C LEU A 99 -6.04 5.84 -31.01
N GLY A 100 -6.46 4.91 -31.86
CA GLY A 100 -6.30 4.99 -33.32
C GLY A 100 -4.92 4.60 -33.84
N TYR A 101 -4.09 3.94 -33.03
CA TYR A 101 -2.81 3.41 -33.49
C TYR A 101 -3.03 2.19 -34.39
N CYS A 102 -2.36 2.18 -35.55
CA CYS A 102 -2.39 1.03 -36.44
C CYS A 102 -1.66 -0.17 -35.81
N ARG A 103 -2.22 -1.37 -35.96
CA ARG A 103 -1.71 -2.64 -35.43
C ARG A 103 -0.20 -2.84 -35.68
N CYS A 104 0.27 -2.46 -36.87
CA CYS A 104 1.68 -2.60 -37.23
C CYS A 104 2.64 -1.68 -36.44
N ALA A 105 2.15 -0.53 -35.95
CA ALA A 105 2.94 0.37 -35.10
C ALA A 105 3.05 -0.17 -33.67
N VAL A 106 1.99 -0.81 -33.17
CA VAL A 106 1.92 -1.47 -31.87
C VAL A 106 2.89 -2.67 -31.84
N GLU A 107 2.85 -3.53 -32.85
CA GLU A 107 3.77 -4.68 -32.96
C GLU A 107 5.25 -4.27 -32.99
N LYS A 108 5.58 -3.22 -33.75
CA LYS A 108 6.95 -2.66 -33.81
C LYS A 108 7.42 -2.08 -32.47
N LEU A 109 6.50 -1.55 -31.66
CA LEU A 109 6.81 -1.04 -30.33
C LEU A 109 7.06 -2.21 -29.36
N ILE A 110 6.19 -3.21 -29.38
CA ILE A 110 6.30 -4.41 -28.52
C ILE A 110 7.63 -5.12 -28.77
N ASN A 111 8.03 -5.31 -30.03
CA ASN A 111 9.30 -5.95 -30.37
C ASN A 111 10.50 -5.15 -29.87
N ARG A 112 10.51 -3.82 -30.04
CA ARG A 112 11.58 -2.96 -29.51
C ARG A 112 11.69 -3.01 -27.99
N LEU A 113 10.56 -3.04 -27.28
CA LEU A 113 10.55 -3.13 -25.82
C LEU A 113 11.07 -4.48 -25.33
N LYS A 114 10.77 -5.59 -26.04
CA LYS A 114 11.31 -6.92 -25.74
C LYS A 114 12.82 -7.02 -25.98
N GLU A 115 13.34 -6.34 -27.01
CA GLU A 115 14.78 -6.29 -27.30
C GLU A 115 15.56 -5.43 -26.29
N SER A 116 14.87 -4.54 -25.57
CA SER A 116 15.47 -3.61 -24.60
C SER A 116 15.42 -4.13 -23.15
N ALA A 117 14.84 -5.31 -22.92
CA ALA A 117 14.64 -5.95 -21.62
C ALA A 117 15.58 -7.15 -21.45
#